data_AF-A0A286RZ43-F1
#
_entry.id   AF-A0A286RZ43-F1
#
_cell.length_a   1.000
_cell.length_b   1.000
_cell.length_c   1.000
_cell.angle_alpha   90.00
_cell.angle_beta   90.00
_cell.angle_gamma   90.00
#
_symmetry.space_group_name_H-M   'P 1'
#
loop_
_entity.id
_entity.type
_entity.pdbx_description
1 polymer ?
#
loop_
_entity_poly.entity_id
_entity_poly.type
_entity_poly.pdbx_seq_one_letter_code
_entity_poly.pdbx_strand_id
1 'polypeptide(L)'
;VFPQVNVTKMGSWGHFNCSYSCSFLLAPEDPIFPIIGSLFLRELIKEFGTDHIYGADTFNEMQPPSSEPSYLAAATTAVYEAMTA
;
A
#
# COMPACT_ATOMS: atom_id res chain seq x y z
N VAL A 1 5.12 -13.09 -8.38
CA VAL A 1 6.24 -13.90 -7.82
C VAL A 1 5.95 -14.46 -6.44
N PHE A 2 5.08 -13.83 -5.63
CA PHE A 2 4.57 -14.40 -4.38
C PHE A 2 3.11 -14.87 -4.58
N PRO A 3 2.85 -16.18 -4.77
CA PRO A 3 1.50 -16.65 -5.14
C PRO A 3 0.52 -16.76 -3.96
N GLN A 4 0.99 -16.56 -2.72
CA GLN A 4 0.22 -16.76 -1.49
C GLN A 4 -0.16 -15.44 -0.79
N VAL A 5 0.15 -14.29 -1.40
CA VAL A 5 -0.18 -12.99 -0.79
C VAL A 5 -1.68 -12.77 -0.71
N ASN A 6 -2.12 -12.16 0.38
CA ASN A 6 -3.48 -11.71 0.56
C ASN A 6 -3.65 -10.33 -0.09
N VAL A 7 -4.46 -10.26 -1.14
CA VAL A 7 -4.69 -9.04 -1.90
C VAL A 7 -6.18 -8.81 -2.11
N THR A 8 -6.60 -7.56 -2.04
CA THR A 8 -7.94 -7.13 -2.44
C THR A 8 -7.86 -6.45 -3.80
N LYS A 9 -8.70 -6.86 -4.75
CA LYS A 9 -8.84 -6.15 -6.02
C LYS A 9 -9.78 -4.96 -5.82
N MET A 10 -9.27 -3.75 -6.06
CA MET A 10 -10.03 -2.51 -5.90
C MET A 10 -11.04 -2.31 -7.03
N GLY A 11 -11.95 -1.34 -6.84
CA GLY A 11 -12.93 -0.94 -7.85
C GLY A 11 -12.31 -0.28 -9.09
N SER A 12 -13.13 -0.10 -10.12
CA SER A 12 -12.80 0.72 -11.29
C SER A 12 -12.77 2.19 -10.89
N TRP A 13 -11.68 2.89 -11.19
CA TRP A 13 -11.54 4.33 -11.07
C TRP A 13 -11.71 5.01 -12.42
N GLY A 14 -12.39 6.17 -12.47
CA GLY A 14 -12.48 7.00 -13.68
C GLY A 14 -13.09 6.30 -14.91
N HIS A 15 -14.00 5.34 -14.72
CA HIS A 15 -14.63 4.54 -15.79
C HIS A 15 -13.67 3.67 -16.62
N PHE A 16 -12.44 3.45 -16.17
CA PHE A 16 -11.51 2.52 -16.80
C PHE A 16 -11.88 1.06 -16.48
N ASN A 17 -11.75 0.17 -17.46
CA ASN A 17 -11.86 -1.26 -17.20
C ASN A 17 -10.63 -1.78 -16.41
N CYS A 18 -10.71 -3.02 -15.91
CA CYS A 18 -9.64 -3.60 -15.09
C CYS A 18 -8.33 -3.93 -15.83
N SER A 19 -8.23 -3.67 -17.13
CA SER A 19 -6.94 -3.68 -17.83
C SER A 19 -6.11 -2.44 -17.50
N TYR A 20 -6.76 -1.36 -17.03
CA TYR A 20 -6.14 -0.06 -16.76
C TYR A 20 -6.43 0.47 -15.34
N SER A 21 -7.26 -0.23 -14.56
CA SER A 21 -7.64 0.12 -13.19
C SER A 21 -7.80 -1.14 -12.34
N CYS A 22 -8.66 -1.13 -11.31
CA CYS A 22 -8.90 -2.26 -10.42
C CYS A 22 -7.60 -2.80 -9.79
N SER A 23 -6.81 -1.87 -9.23
CA SER A 23 -5.51 -2.16 -8.62
C SER A 23 -5.59 -3.27 -7.57
N PHE A 24 -4.51 -4.01 -7.39
CA PHE A 24 -4.37 -4.96 -6.29
C PHE A 24 -3.77 -4.24 -5.07
N LEU A 25 -4.54 -4.19 -3.99
CA LEU A 25 -4.11 -3.70 -2.68
C LEU A 25 -3.65 -4.88 -1.83
N LEU A 26 -2.38 -4.89 -1.43
CA LEU A 26 -1.84 -5.87 -0.49
C LEU A 26 -2.48 -5.67 0.90
N ALA A 27 -2.88 -6.77 1.54
CA ALA A 27 -3.49 -6.70 2.86
C ALA A 27 -2.49 -6.12 3.88
N PRO A 28 -2.93 -5.29 4.84
CA PRO A 28 -2.02 -4.59 5.75
C PRO A 28 -1.16 -5.53 6.60
N GLU A 29 -1.71 -6.68 6.99
CA GLU A 29 -1.06 -7.67 7.84
C GLU A 29 -0.34 -8.77 7.04
N ASP A 30 -0.29 -8.64 5.70
CA ASP A 30 0.45 -9.61 4.89
C ASP A 30 1.95 -9.52 5.20
N PRO A 31 2.65 -10.64 5.46
CA PRO A 31 4.08 -10.63 5.78
C PRO A 31 4.97 -9.96 4.72
N ILE A 32 4.49 -9.84 3.48
CA ILE A 32 5.22 -9.21 2.37
C ILE A 32 5.12 -7.67 2.41
N PHE A 33 4.14 -7.09 3.12
CA PHE A 33 3.95 -5.64 3.18
C PHE A 33 5.20 -4.88 3.65
N PRO A 34 5.77 -5.17 4.84
CA PRO A 34 6.98 -4.47 5.29
C PRO A 34 8.18 -4.76 4.37
N ILE A 35 8.26 -5.94 3.78
CA ILE A 35 9.38 -6.30 2.88
C ILE A 35 9.38 -5.40 1.64
N ILE A 36 8.23 -5.23 0.97
CA ILE A 36 8.12 -4.38 -0.22
C ILE A 36 8.35 -2.91 0.14
N GLY A 37 7.66 -2.41 1.18
CA GLY A 37 7.73 -1.00 1.56
C GLY A 37 9.13 -0.58 1.99
N SER A 38 9.78 -1.34 2.88
CA SER A 38 11.14 -1.02 3.34
C SER A 38 12.19 -1.19 2.24
N LEU A 39 12.01 -2.13 1.31
CA LEU A 39 12.91 -2.26 0.17
C LEU A 39 12.79 -1.06 -0.78
N PHE A 40 11.57 -0.63 -1.11
CA PHE A 40 11.35 0.57 -1.91
C PHE A 40 12.01 1.80 -1.28
N LEU A 41 11.74 2.03 0.01
CA LEU A 41 12.25 3.22 0.69
C LEU A 41 13.78 3.18 0.84
N ARG A 42 14.36 2.00 1.08
CA ARG A 42 15.81 1.81 1.14
C ARG A 42 16.48 2.14 -0.20
N GLU A 43 15.93 1.68 -1.32
CA GLU A 43 16.48 2.01 -2.65
C GLU A 43 16.28 3.49 -2.99
N LEU A 44 15.13 4.08 -2.64
CA LEU A 44 14.89 5.52 -2.78
C LEU A 44 15.94 6.35 -2.03
N ILE A 45 16.19 6.02 -0.76
CA ILE A 45 17.18 6.72 0.08
C ILE A 45 18.61 6.52 -0.43
N LYS A 46 18.95 5.32 -0.92
CA LYS A 46 20.28 5.06 -1.49
C LYS A 46 20.56 5.95 -2.70
N GLU A 47 19.57 6.17 -3.55
CA GLU A 47 19.72 6.96 -4.78
C GLU A 47 19.69 8.47 -4.50
N PHE A 48 18.80 8.92 -3.60
CA PHE A 48 18.50 10.36 -3.47
C PHE A 48 18.75 10.97 -2.09
N GLY A 49 19.07 10.16 -1.07
CA GLY A 49 19.02 10.60 0.33
C GLY A 49 17.58 10.77 0.83
N THR A 50 17.41 11.48 1.95
CA THR A 50 16.08 11.81 2.50
C THR A 50 16.15 13.02 3.44
N ASP A 51 15.06 13.79 3.48
CA ASP A 51 14.81 14.86 4.45
C ASP A 51 13.74 14.46 5.49
N HIS A 52 13.52 13.15 5.67
CA HIS A 52 12.67 12.54 6.70
C HIS A 52 11.16 12.84 6.63
N ILE A 53 10.67 13.43 5.54
CA ILE A 53 9.23 13.63 5.28
C ILE A 53 8.83 12.79 4.05
N TYR A 54 7.84 11.92 4.21
CA TYR A 54 7.34 11.02 3.17
C TYR A 54 5.83 11.23 2.95
N GLY A 55 5.41 11.29 1.69
CA GLY A 55 3.98 11.32 1.31
C GLY A 55 3.52 9.95 0.81
N ALA A 56 2.36 9.49 1.29
CA ALA A 56 1.71 8.28 0.80
C ALA A 56 0.19 8.34 1.04
N ASP A 57 -0.58 7.88 0.05
CA ASP A 57 -2.04 7.91 0.07
C ASP A 57 -2.61 6.60 -0.48
N THR A 58 -3.09 5.70 0.40
CA THR A 58 -3.60 4.39 0.00
C THR A 58 -4.97 4.47 -0.70
N PHE A 59 -5.79 5.46 -0.33
CA PHE A 59 -7.22 5.49 -0.66
C PHE A 59 -7.67 6.80 -1.34
N ASN A 60 -6.77 7.53 -2.01
CA ASN A 60 -7.16 8.74 -2.74
C ASN A 60 -8.20 8.39 -3.83
N GLU A 61 -9.40 8.98 -3.73
CA GLU A 61 -10.55 8.74 -4.62
C GLU A 61 -10.98 7.26 -4.75
N MET A 62 -10.57 6.42 -3.82
CA MET A 62 -10.81 4.98 -3.85
C MET A 62 -11.45 4.56 -2.53
N GLN A 63 -12.68 4.03 -2.58
CA GLN A 63 -13.35 3.56 -1.38
C GLN A 63 -12.61 2.35 -0.79
N PRO A 64 -12.23 2.37 0.51
CA PRO A 64 -11.63 1.21 1.16
C PRO A 64 -12.58 0.01 1.13
N PRO A 65 -12.07 -1.23 1.10
CA PRO A 65 -12.90 -2.43 1.05
C PRO A 65 -13.68 -2.70 2.35
N SER A 66 -13.32 -2.03 3.44
CA SER A 66 -14.03 -2.08 4.72
C SER A 66 -14.05 -0.70 5.38
N SER A 67 -15.17 -0.38 6.03
CA SER A 67 -15.33 0.80 6.88
C SER A 67 -15.03 0.53 8.36
N GLU A 68 -14.60 -0.68 8.71
CA GLU A 68 -14.28 -1.03 10.09
C GLU A 68 -13.08 -0.22 10.58
N PRO A 69 -13.16 0.45 11.75
CA PRO A 69 -12.06 1.25 12.29
C PRO A 69 -10.76 0.44 12.44
N SER A 70 -10.85 -0.84 12.82
CA SER A 70 -9.69 -1.72 12.96
C SER A 70 -8.99 -1.98 11.63
N TYR A 71 -9.74 -2.18 10.55
CA TYR A 71 -9.17 -2.35 9.21
C TYR A 71 -8.47 -1.07 8.74
N LEU A 72 -9.12 0.08 8.92
CA LEU A 72 -8.55 1.37 8.51
C LEU A 72 -7.29 1.72 9.32
N ALA A 73 -7.29 1.43 10.61
CA ALA A 73 -6.12 1.57 11.48
C ALA A 73 -4.98 0.66 11.01
N ALA A 74 -5.24 -0.63 10.77
CA ALA A 74 -4.22 -1.56 10.28
C ALA A 74 -3.63 -1.10 8.93
N ALA A 75 -4.46 -0.63 8.00
CA ALA A 75 -4.03 -0.14 6.70
C ALA A 75 -3.07 1.06 6.79
N THR A 76 -3.36 2.04 7.67
CA THR A 76 -2.47 3.19 7.86
C THR A 76 -1.21 2.81 8.65
N THR A 77 -1.34 1.97 9.68
CA THR A 77 -0.21 1.47 10.47
C THR A 77 0.81 0.73 9.61
N ALA A 78 0.38 -0.14 8.71
CA ALA A 78 1.28 -0.90 7.84
C ALA A 78 2.16 0.01 6.96
N VAL A 79 1.58 1.09 6.40
CA VAL A 79 2.33 2.07 5.59
C VAL A 79 3.34 2.82 6.45
N TYR A 80 2.91 3.32 7.62
CA TYR A 80 3.79 4.06 8.52
C TYR A 80 4.93 3.21 9.06
N GLU A 81 4.64 1.97 9.49
CA GLU A 81 5.65 1.03 9.98
C GLU A 81 6.69 0.73 8.90
N ALA A 82 6.27 0.53 7.65
CA ALA A 82 7.20 0.34 6.54
C ALA A 82 8.14 1.53 6.30
N MET A 83 7.70 2.76 6.62
CA MET A 83 8.54 3.97 6.55
C MET A 83 9.52 4.10 7.72
N THR A 84 9.16 3.57 8.90
CA THR A 84 9.98 3.66 10.13
C THR A 84 10.86 2.44 10.40
N ALA A 85 10.75 1.39 9.58
CA ALA A 85 11.43 0.10 9.72
C ALA A 85 12.95 0.13 9.42
#